data_AF-A0A662HHW3-F1
#
_entry.id   AF-A0A662HHW3-F1
#
_cell.length_a   1.000
_cell.length_b   1.000
_cell.length_c   1.000
_cell.angle_alpha   90.00
_cell.angle_beta   90.00
_cell.angle_gamma   90.00
#
_symmetry.space_group_name_H-M   'P 1'
#
loop_
_entity.id
_entity.type
_entity.pdbx_description
1 polymer ?
#
loop_
_entity_poly.entity_id
_entity_poly.type
_entity_poly.pdbx_seq_one_letter_code
_entity_poly.pdbx_strand_id
1 'polypeptide(L)'
;MSSKGTANKDLIENFWREEIEFRRIRRESADWSFIEKQPPRIKAALEYYIETGDLYVASRIAGVTVGRMNELRKKAGIPNVA
;
A
#
# COMPACT_ATOMS: atom_id res chain seq x y z
N MET A 1 -7.85 35.65 9.43
CA MET A 1 -7.38 34.45 8.68
C MET A 1 -8.50 34.00 7.77
N SER A 2 -8.27 33.94 6.45
CA SER A 2 -9.31 33.62 5.46
C SER A 2 -9.84 32.20 5.68
N SER A 3 -11.16 32.02 5.72
CA SER A 3 -11.85 30.73 5.96
C SER A 3 -11.41 29.61 5.00
N LYS A 4 -10.91 29.97 3.81
CA LYS A 4 -10.35 29.03 2.83
C LYS A 4 -9.02 28.40 3.27
N GLY A 5 -8.23 29.09 4.10
CA GLY A 5 -6.93 28.61 4.57
C GLY A 5 -7.05 27.47 5.58
N THR A 6 -8.08 27.52 6.44
CA THR A 6 -8.36 26.47 7.43
C THR A 6 -8.91 25.20 6.78
N ALA A 7 -9.87 25.34 5.86
CA ALA A 7 -10.47 24.21 5.14
C ALA A 7 -9.44 23.38 4.35
N ASN A 8 -8.42 24.02 3.77
CA ASN A 8 -7.37 23.32 3.04
C ASN A 8 -6.43 22.54 3.98
N LYS A 9 -6.19 23.08 5.19
CA LYS A 9 -5.39 22.41 6.21
C LYS A 9 -6.09 21.16 6.74
N ASP A 10 -7.39 21.27 7.02
CA ASP A 10 -8.20 20.14 7.53
C ASP A 10 -8.31 19.02 6.49
N LEU A 11 -8.44 19.37 5.19
CA LEU A 11 -8.43 18.41 4.09
C LEU A 11 -7.12 17.61 4.04
N ILE A 12 -5.98 18.30 4.13
CA ILE A 12 -4.66 17.68 4.09
C ILE A 12 -4.47 16.76 5.31
N GLU A 13 -4.88 17.21 6.50
CA GLU A 13 -4.77 16.40 7.72
C GLU A 13 -5.63 15.14 7.64
N ASN A 14 -6.87 15.24 7.15
CA ASN A 14 -7.75 14.09 6.98
C ASN A 14 -7.18 13.09 5.97
N PHE A 15 -6.66 13.57 4.83
CA PHE A 15 -5.99 12.72 3.85
C PHE A 15 -4.84 11.93 4.47
N TRP A 16 -3.97 12.58 5.25
CA TRP A 16 -2.87 11.89 5.92
C TRP A 16 -3.34 10.89 6.99
N ARG A 17 -4.45 11.17 7.68
CA ARG A 17 -5.05 10.22 8.64
C ARG A 17 -5.56 8.97 7.94
N GLU A 18 -6.23 9.12 6.81
CA GLU A 18 -6.70 8.00 5.99
C GLU A 18 -5.53 7.17 5.45
N GLU A 19 -4.50 7.82 4.90
CA GLU A 19 -3.28 7.14 4.42
C GLU A 19 -2.59 6.31 5.50
N ILE A 20 -2.51 6.84 6.73
CA ILE A 20 -1.95 6.11 7.89
C ILE A 20 -2.80 4.87 8.20
N GLU A 21 -4.13 5.02 8.21
CA GLU A 21 -5.04 3.91 8.52
C GLU A 21 -5.02 2.84 7.43
N PHE A 22 -5.00 3.22 6.16
CA PHE A 22 -4.88 2.27 5.05
C PHE A 22 -3.57 1.50 5.10
N ARG A 23 -2.44 2.17 5.41
CA ARG A 23 -1.16 1.49 5.64
C ARG A 23 -1.24 0.50 6.80
N ARG A 24 -1.86 0.90 7.91
CA ARG A 24 -2.07 0.03 9.08
C ARG A 24 -2.86 -1.22 8.71
N ILE A 25 -3.99 -1.05 8.02
CA ILE A 25 -4.84 -2.15 7.55
C ILE A 25 -4.06 -3.11 6.65
N ARG A 26 -3.29 -2.60 5.68
CA ARG A 26 -2.47 -3.45 4.80
C ARG A 26 -1.42 -4.25 5.58
N ARG A 27 -0.74 -3.60 6.53
CA ARG A 27 0.31 -4.22 7.36
C ARG A 27 -0.23 -5.29 8.30
N GLU A 28 -1.36 -5.02 8.96
CA GLU A 28 -1.99 -5.95 9.90
C GLU A 28 -2.63 -7.15 9.21
N SER A 29 -3.16 -6.96 7.99
CA SER A 29 -3.79 -8.04 7.21
C SER A 29 -2.77 -8.94 6.50
N ALA A 30 -1.55 -8.47 6.30
CA ALA A 30 -0.56 -9.17 5.49
C ALA A 30 -0.16 -10.51 6.09
N ASP A 31 -0.14 -11.55 5.26
CA ASP A 31 0.49 -12.83 5.56
C ASP A 31 2.02 -12.68 5.44
N TRP A 32 2.64 -12.26 6.53
CA TRP A 32 4.08 -12.09 6.63
C TRP A 32 4.84 -13.40 6.38
N SER A 33 4.28 -14.57 6.75
CA SER A 33 4.92 -15.86 6.47
C SER A 33 5.00 -16.15 4.98
N PHE A 34 3.96 -15.81 4.22
CA PHE A 34 3.99 -15.89 2.77
C PHE A 34 5.01 -14.93 2.18
N ILE A 35 5.01 -13.66 2.63
CA ILE A 35 5.89 -12.58 2.12
C ILE A 35 7.37 -12.93 2.34
N GLU A 36 7.73 -13.38 3.54
CA GLU A 36 9.12 -13.69 3.90
C GLU A 36 9.72 -14.84 3.09
N LYS A 37 8.89 -15.76 2.59
CA LYS A 37 9.31 -16.89 1.75
C LYS A 37 9.47 -16.52 0.27
N GLN A 38 9.09 -15.31 -0.14
CA GLN A 38 9.16 -14.91 -1.54
C GLN A 38 10.60 -14.59 -1.98
N PRO A 39 10.91 -14.71 -3.28
CA PRO A 39 12.16 -14.18 -3.83
C PRO A 39 12.35 -12.70 -3.49
N PRO A 40 13.59 -12.20 -3.32
CA PRO A 40 13.86 -10.85 -2.82
C PRO A 40 13.09 -9.72 -3.54
N ARG A 41 12.93 -9.79 -4.86
CA ARG A 41 12.17 -8.79 -5.64
C ARG A 41 10.68 -8.80 -5.35
N ILE A 42 10.09 -9.98 -5.16
CA ILE A 42 8.66 -10.11 -4.86
C ILE A 42 8.41 -9.66 -3.41
N LYS A 43 9.28 -10.05 -2.47
CA LYS A 43 9.23 -9.59 -1.08
C LYS A 43 9.26 -8.06 -1.01
N ALA A 44 10.25 -7.43 -1.65
CA ALA A 44 10.38 -5.98 -1.68
C ALA A 44 9.17 -5.28 -2.32
N ALA A 45 8.58 -5.87 -3.36
CA ALA A 45 7.37 -5.33 -3.99
C ALA A 45 6.14 -5.40 -3.09
N LEU A 46 5.96 -6.49 -2.34
CA LEU A 46 4.86 -6.66 -1.40
C LEU A 46 5.00 -5.71 -0.20
N GLU A 47 6.21 -5.59 0.37
CA GLU A 47 6.50 -4.61 1.43
C GLU A 47 6.27 -3.18 0.95
N TYR A 48 6.72 -2.84 -0.26
CA TYR A 48 6.46 -1.53 -0.86
C TYR A 48 4.94 -1.26 -1.01
N TYR A 49 4.18 -2.26 -1.47
CA TYR A 49 2.72 -2.12 -1.61
C TYR A 49 2.02 -1.95 -0.25
N ILE A 50 2.50 -2.60 0.82
CA ILE A 50 1.99 -2.39 2.18
C ILE A 50 2.16 -0.92 2.60
N GLU A 51 3.34 -0.34 2.36
CA GLU A 51 3.62 1.05 2.77
C GLU A 51 2.84 2.09 1.97
N THR A 52 2.65 1.85 0.67
CA THR A 52 2.25 2.90 -0.29
C THR A 52 0.88 2.68 -0.93
N GLY A 53 0.39 1.44 -1.00
CA GLY A 53 -0.79 1.11 -1.80
C GLY A 53 -0.59 1.22 -3.32
N ASP A 54 0.62 1.54 -3.82
CA ASP A 54 0.88 1.72 -5.25
C ASP A 54 1.18 0.38 -5.93
N LEU A 55 0.13 -0.18 -6.54
CA LEU A 55 0.21 -1.46 -7.23
C LEU A 55 1.06 -1.41 -8.51
N TYR A 56 1.11 -0.26 -9.18
CA TYR A 56 1.85 -0.10 -10.42
C TYR A 56 3.35 -0.15 -10.14
N VAL A 57 3.86 0.66 -9.22
CA VAL A 57 5.28 0.66 -8.86
C VAL A 57 5.68 -0.67 -8.23
N ALA A 58 4.83 -1.26 -7.39
CA ALA A 58 5.07 -2.61 -6.87
C ALA A 58 5.25 -3.65 -8.00
N SER A 59 4.44 -3.59 -9.06
CA SER A 59 4.60 -4.51 -10.20
C SER A 59 5.93 -4.30 -10.93
N ARG A 60 6.41 -3.05 -11.02
CA ARG A 60 7.72 -2.73 -11.60
C ARG A 60 8.86 -3.29 -10.77
N ILE A 61 8.80 -3.16 -9.44
CA ILE A 61 9.78 -3.75 -8.50
C ILE A 61 9.83 -5.27 -8.64
N ALA A 62 8.66 -5.91 -8.66
CA ALA A 62 8.54 -7.36 -8.81
C ALA A 62 8.96 -7.88 -10.20
N GLY A 63 9.04 -7.01 -11.21
CA GLY A 63 9.32 -7.40 -12.59
C GLY A 63 8.17 -8.19 -13.24
N VAL A 64 6.93 -7.93 -12.83
CA VAL A 64 5.72 -8.59 -13.36
C VAL A 64 4.69 -7.58 -13.85
N THR A 65 3.65 -8.06 -14.52
CA THR A 65 2.50 -7.23 -14.91
C THR A 65 1.70 -6.79 -13.67
N VAL A 66 0.98 -5.67 -13.77
CA VAL A 66 0.10 -5.18 -12.69
C VAL A 66 -0.92 -6.25 -12.28
N GLY A 67 -1.49 -6.97 -13.25
CA GLY A 67 -2.40 -8.09 -12.98
C GLY A 67 -1.75 -9.20 -12.17
N ARG A 68 -0.49 -9.57 -12.46
CA ARG A 68 0.23 -10.57 -11.68
C ARG A 68 0.59 -10.06 -10.28
N MET A 69 0.92 -8.77 -10.15
CA MET A 69 1.14 -8.16 -8.83
C MET A 69 -0.15 -8.14 -8.00
N ASN A 70 -1.30 -7.88 -8.63
CA ASN A 70 -2.61 -7.96 -8.00
C ASN A 70 -2.88 -9.37 -7.44
N GLU A 71 -2.52 -10.43 -8.17
CA GLU A 71 -2.63 -11.80 -7.66
C GLU A 71 -1.64 -12.09 -6.52
N LEU A 72 -0.43 -11.54 -6.56
CA LEU A 72 0.55 -11.68 -5.48
C LEU A 72 0.06 -11.03 -4.19
N ARG A 73 -0.48 -9.80 -4.22
CA ARG A 73 -1.00 -9.15 -3.02
C ARG A 73 -2.17 -9.92 -2.39
N LYS A 74 -3.04 -10.53 -3.21
CA LYS A 74 -4.16 -11.35 -2.74
C LYS A 74 -3.66 -12.60 -2.01
N LYS A 75 -2.65 -13.26 -2.58
CA LYS A 75 -1.99 -14.43 -1.95
C LYS A 75 -1.28 -14.04 -0.65
N ALA A 76 -0.72 -12.85 -0.59
CA ALA A 76 -0.12 -12.29 0.61
C ALA A 76 -1.14 -11.72 1.61
N GLY A 77 -2.45 -11.86 1.38
CA GLY A 77 -3.49 -11.35 2.28
C GLY A 77 -3.63 -9.83 2.32
N ILE A 78 -2.97 -9.09 1.43
CA ILE A 78 -2.96 -7.62 1.46
C ILE A 78 -4.21 -7.08 0.74
N PRO A 79 -5.11 -6.38 1.45
CA PRO A 79 -6.30 -5.77 0.85
C PRO A 79 -5.92 -4.60 -0.06
N ASN A 80 -6.76 -4.33 -1.06
CA ASN A 80 -6.62 -3.13 -1.89
C ASN A 80 -7.49 -2.02 -1.29
N VAL A 81 -6.89 -1.26 -0.37
CA VAL A 81 -7.47 -0.06 0.25
C VAL A 81 -6.59 1.12 -0.14
N ALA A 82 -7.21 2.16 -0.70
CA ALA A 82 -6.62 3.40 -1.17
C ALA A 82 -7.69 4.50 -1.12
#